data_AF-A0A1B6J690-F1
#
_entry.id   AF-A0A1B6J690-F1
#
_cell.length_a   1.000
_cell.length_b   1.000
_cell.length_c   1.000
_cell.angle_alpha   90.00
_cell.angle_beta   90.00
_cell.angle_gamma   90.00
#
_symmetry.space_group_name_H-M   'P 1'
#
loop_
_entity.id
_entity.type
_entity.pdbx_description
1 polymer ?
#
loop_
_entity_poly.entity_id
_entity_poly.type
_entity_poly.pdbx_seq_one_letter_code
_entity_poly.pdbx_strand_id
1 'polypeptide(L)'
;MEGQYYLANNVIHQSLANSPPFNGGGDQAAYSFQSSPRALFTTRKKYKHPPGEDGTPLPYGNIMYDRRVVRGSTFAQHPVPAAGCESQAARQAEARRRSMARRKAQTQQTRAMRLRIGTPP
;
A
#
# COMPACT_ATOMS: atom_id res chain seq x y z
N MET A 1 -0.54 69.13 -0.40
CA MET A 1 0.73 68.64 -0.96
C MET A 1 1.01 67.32 -0.25
N GLU A 2 0.33 66.27 -0.68
CA GLU A 2 0.85 65.30 -1.67
C GLU A 2 1.98 64.46 -1.10
N GLY A 3 1.83 63.13 -1.13
CA GLY A 3 2.95 62.29 -0.70
C GLY A 3 2.68 60.82 -0.43
N GLN A 4 1.95 60.15 -1.34
CA GLN A 4 2.14 58.74 -1.68
C GLN A 4 1.97 57.65 -0.60
N TYR A 5 0.86 56.94 -0.74
CA TYR A 5 0.64 55.56 -0.32
C TYR A 5 1.80 54.67 -0.78
N TYR A 6 2.64 54.18 0.13
CA TYR A 6 3.60 53.14 -0.19
C TYR A 6 2.87 51.81 -0.35
N LEU A 7 2.45 51.58 -1.58
CA LEU A 7 2.07 50.29 -2.11
C LEU A 7 3.29 49.36 -1.96
N ALA A 8 3.27 48.47 -0.96
CA ALA A 8 4.21 47.35 -0.88
C ALA A 8 3.85 46.38 -2.01
N ASN A 9 4.19 46.79 -3.23
CA ASN A 9 4.15 45.97 -4.41
C ASN A 9 5.01 44.76 -4.12
N ASN A 10 4.36 43.60 -4.07
CA ASN A 10 4.99 42.31 -4.16
C ASN A 10 5.91 42.33 -5.39
N VAL A 11 7.19 42.65 -5.17
CA VAL A 11 8.24 42.39 -6.14
C VAL A 11 8.44 40.88 -6.10
N ILE A 12 7.59 40.19 -6.87
CA ILE A 12 7.94 38.93 -7.48
C ILE A 12 9.28 39.23 -8.15
N HIS A 13 10.39 38.84 -7.52
CA HIS A 13 11.67 38.74 -8.19
C HIS A 13 11.50 37.61 -9.22
N GLN A 14 10.88 37.99 -10.33
CA GLN A 14 10.86 37.23 -11.56
C GLN A 14 12.33 37.18 -11.97
N SER A 15 12.91 35.99 -11.92
CA SER A 15 14.27 35.73 -12.36
C SER A 15 14.36 36.03 -13.86
N LEU A 16 14.58 37.30 -14.21
CA LEU A 16 14.84 37.77 -15.57
C LEU A 16 16.31 37.62 -15.98
N ALA A 17 17.01 36.68 -15.36
CA ALA A 17 18.34 36.27 -15.77
C ALA A 17 18.30 34.75 -15.91
N ASN A 18 17.97 34.29 -17.12
CA ASN A 18 18.42 33.04 -17.76
C ASN A 18 17.52 32.76 -18.98
N SER A 19 17.54 33.65 -19.96
CA SER A 19 17.15 33.33 -21.33
C SER A 19 18.45 33.25 -22.11
N PRO A 20 18.88 32.09 -22.64
CA PRO A 20 20.05 32.08 -23.49
C PRO A 20 19.73 32.85 -24.79
N PRO A 21 20.67 33.61 -25.37
CA PRO A 21 20.47 34.12 -26.72
C PRO A 21 20.33 32.91 -27.66
N PHE A 22 19.15 32.74 -28.25
CA PHE A 22 18.95 31.75 -29.30
C PHE A 22 19.75 32.21 -30.52
N ASN A 23 20.92 31.63 -30.74
CA ASN A 23 21.65 31.76 -32.00
C ASN A 23 21.72 30.38 -32.65
N GLY A 24 21.18 30.29 -33.86
CA GLY A 24 21.07 29.06 -34.61
C GLY A 24 22.43 28.46 -34.95
N GLY A 25 22.59 27.17 -34.66
CA GLY A 25 23.78 26.39 -34.98
C GLY A 25 23.82 25.17 -34.06
N GLY A 26 23.64 23.98 -34.62
CA GLY A 26 23.38 22.76 -33.87
C GLY A 26 24.47 22.41 -32.87
N ASP A 27 24.08 22.40 -31.60
CA ASP A 27 24.60 21.55 -30.52
C ASP A 27 23.53 21.59 -29.43
N GLN A 28 22.99 20.43 -29.06
CA GLN A 28 21.87 20.30 -28.11
C GLN A 28 22.25 20.97 -26.78
N ALA A 29 21.78 22.19 -26.55
CA ALA A 29 22.04 22.93 -25.32
C ALA A 29 21.54 22.11 -24.13
N ALA A 30 22.47 21.57 -23.35
CA ALA A 30 22.16 20.75 -22.18
C ALA A 30 21.32 21.58 -21.21
N TYR A 31 20.10 21.13 -20.93
CA TYR A 31 19.19 21.78 -19.99
C TYR A 31 19.84 21.79 -18.59
N SER A 32 20.34 22.95 -18.19
CA SER A 32 20.96 23.17 -16.88
C SER A 32 19.94 23.81 -15.95
N PHE A 33 19.49 23.02 -14.97
CA PHE A 33 18.65 23.52 -13.88
C PHE A 33 19.52 23.74 -12.65
N GLN A 34 19.59 24.99 -12.18
CA GLN A 34 20.22 25.34 -10.91
C GLN A 34 19.20 26.05 -10.03
N SER A 35 19.03 25.55 -8.80
CA SER A 35 18.25 26.24 -7.76
C SER A 35 19.08 26.30 -6.49
N SER A 36 19.08 27.46 -5.83
CA SER A 36 19.71 27.62 -4.52
C SER A 36 18.83 26.96 -3.45
N PRO A 37 19.39 26.23 -2.47
CA PRO A 37 18.60 25.60 -1.42
C PRO A 37 17.81 26.66 -0.64
N ARG A 38 16.49 26.52 -0.61
CA ARG A 38 15.60 27.41 0.16
C ARG A 38 15.40 26.84 1.54
N ALA A 39 15.86 27.56 2.57
CA ALA A 39 15.58 27.18 3.95
C ALA A 39 14.06 27.23 4.20
N LEU A 40 13.48 26.07 4.50
CA LEU A 40 12.10 26.01 4.97
C LEU A 40 12.10 26.48 6.43
N PHE A 41 11.57 27.67 6.69
CA PHE A 41 11.28 28.13 8.05
C PHE A 41 10.10 27.33 8.60
N THR A 42 10.35 26.08 8.98
CA THR A 42 9.37 25.26 9.68
C THR A 42 9.44 25.61 11.16
N THR A 43 8.34 26.06 11.74
CA THR A 43 8.16 26.17 13.19
C THR A 43 7.91 24.81 13.84
N ARG A 44 7.83 23.74 13.04
CA ARG A 44 7.62 22.38 13.54
C ARG A 44 8.89 21.89 14.21
N LYS A 45 8.77 21.64 15.51
CA LYS A 45 9.77 20.91 16.29
C LYS A 45 9.93 19.54 15.63
N LYS A 46 11.15 19.19 15.21
CA LYS A 46 11.50 17.82 14.80
C LYS A 46 11.12 16.91 15.97
N TYR A 47 10.33 15.89 15.71
CA TYR A 47 9.77 14.99 16.72
C TYR A 47 10.88 14.54 17.67
N LYS A 48 10.93 15.12 18.88
CA LYS A 48 11.54 14.46 20.02
C LYS A 48 10.54 13.39 20.42
N HIS A 49 11.04 12.20 20.75
CA HIS A 49 10.24 11.06 21.16
C HIS A 49 9.05 11.52 22.03
N PRO A 50 7.83 11.03 21.79
CA PRO A 50 6.70 11.41 22.63
C PRO A 50 7.11 11.17 24.08
N PRO A 51 6.89 12.15 24.98
CA PRO A 51 7.17 11.93 26.39
C PRO A 51 6.43 10.66 26.82
N GLY A 52 7.04 9.88 27.72
CA GLY A 52 6.30 8.83 28.43
C GLY A 52 5.07 9.44 29.12
N GLU A 53 4.18 8.60 29.64
CA GLU A 53 2.93 9.03 30.28
C GLU A 53 3.15 10.12 31.36
N ASP A 54 4.36 10.19 31.94
CA ASP A 54 4.77 11.14 32.97
C ASP A 54 5.59 12.36 32.47
N GLY A 55 5.65 12.62 31.17
CA GLY A 55 6.44 13.76 30.65
C GLY A 55 7.95 13.49 30.56
N THR A 56 8.42 12.35 31.07
CA THR A 56 9.83 11.95 31.06
C THR A 56 10.26 11.47 29.66
N PRO A 57 11.44 11.88 29.17
CA PRO A 57 12.01 11.27 27.97
C PRO A 57 12.14 9.77 28.20
N LEU A 58 11.54 8.97 27.32
CA LEU A 58 11.70 7.51 27.38
C LEU A 58 13.20 7.20 27.43
N PRO A 59 13.66 6.44 28.44
CA PRO A 59 15.07 6.13 28.54
C PRO A 59 15.53 5.49 27.23
N TYR A 60 16.64 5.96 26.68
CA TYR A 60 17.30 5.33 25.55
C TYR A 60 17.79 3.94 25.98
N GLY A 61 16.90 2.96 25.90
CA GLY A 61 17.17 1.55 26.15
C GLY A 61 17.36 0.81 24.83
N ASN A 62 18.05 -0.33 24.90
CA ASN A 62 18.11 -1.23 23.76
C ASN A 62 16.68 -1.71 23.42
N ILE A 63 16.15 -1.30 22.28
CA ILE A 63 14.80 -1.64 21.80
C ILE A 63 14.58 -3.15 21.67
N MET A 64 15.65 -3.93 21.62
CA MET A 64 15.61 -5.39 21.49
C MET A 64 15.05 -6.09 22.74
N TYR A 65 14.92 -5.38 23.87
CA TYR A 65 14.24 -5.89 25.06
C TYR A 65 12.71 -5.75 25.00
N ASP A 66 12.18 -4.96 24.06
CA ASP A 66 10.73 -4.88 23.87
C ASP A 66 10.22 -6.23 23.34
N ARG A 67 9.21 -6.80 24.01
CA ARG A 67 8.54 -8.04 23.61
C ARG A 67 8.03 -8.03 22.16
N ARG A 68 7.84 -6.84 21.59
CA ARG A 68 7.40 -6.63 20.21
C ARG A 68 8.52 -6.78 19.18
N VAL A 69 9.77 -6.63 19.61
CA VAL A 69 10.94 -6.63 18.73
C VAL A 69 11.53 -8.03 18.66
N VAL A 70 11.46 -8.64 17.48
CA VAL A 70 12.07 -9.96 17.22
C VAL A 70 13.23 -9.78 16.25
N ARG A 71 14.41 -10.28 16.61
CA ARG A 71 15.56 -10.33 15.68
C ARG A 71 15.28 -11.36 14.59
N GLY A 72 15.56 -11.02 13.34
CA GLY A 72 15.22 -11.88 12.18
C GLY A 72 15.69 -13.33 12.31
N SER A 73 16.86 -13.58 12.91
CA SER A 73 17.36 -14.95 13.16
C SER A 73 16.59 -15.72 14.25
N THR A 74 15.90 -15.01 15.14
CA THR A 74 15.04 -15.56 16.20
C THR A 74 13.57 -15.64 15.75
N PHE A 75 13.23 -15.06 14.59
CA PHE A 75 11.88 -15.16 14.01
C PHE A 75 11.70 -16.56 13.40
N ALA A 76 11.53 -17.57 14.25
CA ALA A 76 10.93 -18.83 13.83
C ALA A 76 9.55 -18.50 13.27
N GLN A 77 9.22 -19.00 12.07
CA GLN A 77 7.89 -18.78 11.50
C GLN A 77 6.85 -19.26 12.51
N HIS A 78 6.14 -18.33 13.15
CA HIS A 78 5.00 -18.67 13.97
C HIS A 78 4.07 -19.50 13.08
N PRO A 79 3.66 -20.72 13.48
CA PRO A 79 2.73 -21.51 12.71
C PRO A 79 1.51 -20.63 12.45
N VAL A 80 1.27 -20.25 11.20
CA VAL A 80 0.07 -19.48 10.84
C VAL A 80 -1.10 -20.33 11.32
N PRO A 81 -1.92 -19.86 12.27
CA PRO A 81 -3.02 -20.66 12.77
C PRO A 81 -3.92 -20.96 11.57
N ALA A 82 -4.08 -22.24 11.27
CA ALA A 82 -4.89 -22.75 10.17
C ALA A 82 -6.40 -22.57 10.42
N ALA A 83 -6.78 -21.52 11.15
CA ALA A 83 -8.15 -21.12 11.42
C ALA A 83 -8.77 -20.59 10.12
N GLY A 84 -9.17 -21.51 9.23
CA GLY A 84 -9.73 -21.23 7.92
C GLY A 84 -9.22 -22.13 6.80
N CYS A 85 -8.16 -22.91 7.03
CA CYS A 85 -7.68 -23.88 6.05
C CYS A 85 -8.50 -25.16 6.19
N GLU A 86 -9.44 -25.42 5.27
CA GLU A 86 -10.07 -26.75 5.20
C GLU A 86 -8.97 -27.81 5.08
N SER A 87 -8.94 -28.77 6.01
CA SER A 87 -8.03 -29.91 5.95
C SER A 87 -8.18 -30.65 4.62
N GLN A 88 -7.08 -31.16 4.07
CA GLN A 88 -7.13 -31.96 2.83
C GLN A 88 -8.13 -33.12 2.93
N ALA A 89 -8.29 -33.70 4.13
CA ALA A 89 -9.28 -34.74 4.39
C ALA A 89 -10.74 -34.24 4.22
N ALA A 90 -11.04 -33.03 4.68
CA ALA A 90 -12.37 -32.41 4.51
C ALA A 90 -12.69 -32.18 3.03
N ARG A 91 -11.71 -31.70 2.26
CA ARG A 91 -11.84 -31.51 0.82
C ARG A 91 -12.11 -32.82 0.07
N GLN A 92 -11.42 -33.90 0.45
CA GLN A 92 -11.63 -35.23 -0.15
C GLN A 92 -13.01 -35.79 0.21
N ALA A 93 -13.47 -35.63 1.46
CA ALA A 93 -14.80 -36.04 1.88
C ALA A 93 -15.90 -35.32 1.08
N GLU A 94 -15.76 -34.01 0.87
CA GLU A 94 -16.71 -33.23 0.08
C GLU A 94 -16.73 -33.65 -1.40
N ALA A 95 -15.56 -33.89 -1.99
CA ALA A 95 -15.46 -34.39 -3.36
C ALA A 95 -16.14 -35.76 -3.52
N ARG A 96 -15.97 -36.67 -2.54
CA ARG A 96 -16.66 -37.96 -2.51
C ARG A 96 -18.16 -37.80 -2.37
N ARG A 97 -18.64 -36.90 -1.49
CA ARG A 97 -20.07 -36.59 -1.35
C ARG A 97 -20.67 -36.12 -2.67
N ARG A 98 -19.98 -35.18 -3.34
CA ARG A 98 -20.42 -34.60 -4.61
C ARG A 98 -20.44 -35.62 -5.76
N SER A 99 -19.46 -36.51 -5.83
CA SER A 99 -19.43 -37.56 -6.87
C SER A 99 -20.54 -38.59 -6.70
N MET A 100 -20.85 -38.98 -5.46
CA MET A 100 -21.96 -39.88 -5.17
C MET A 100 -23.31 -39.24 -5.50
N ALA A 101 -23.51 -37.96 -5.18
CA ALA A 101 -24.73 -37.24 -5.52
C ALA A 101 -24.94 -37.16 -7.05
N ARG A 102 -23.88 -36.83 -7.81
CA ARG A 102 -23.93 -36.82 -9.28
C ARG A 102 -24.32 -38.18 -9.85
N ARG A 103 -23.73 -39.27 -9.35
CA ARG A 103 -24.03 -40.64 -9.79
C ARG A 103 -25.49 -41.00 -9.51
N LYS A 104 -25.98 -40.70 -8.30
CA LYS A 104 -27.39 -40.93 -7.94
C LYS A 104 -28.34 -40.15 -8.85
N ALA A 105 -28.05 -38.88 -9.14
CA ALA A 105 -28.86 -38.07 -10.04
C ALA A 105 -28.90 -38.64 -11.46
N GLN A 106 -27.77 -39.06 -12.02
CA GLN A 106 -27.70 -39.70 -13.33
C GLN A 106 -28.50 -41.01 -13.38
N THR A 107 -28.38 -41.87 -12.36
CA THR A 107 -29.16 -43.11 -12.29
C THR A 107 -30.67 -42.82 -12.20
N GLN A 108 -31.07 -41.83 -11.41
CA GLN A 108 -32.48 -41.42 -11.31
C GLN A 108 -32.99 -40.86 -12.64
N GLN A 109 -32.22 -40.01 -13.32
CA GLN A 109 -32.58 -39.46 -14.63
C GLN A 109 -32.74 -40.57 -15.67
N THR A 110 -31.76 -41.48 -15.78
CA THR A 110 -31.83 -42.62 -16.71
C THR A 110 -33.03 -43.52 -16.41
N ARG A 111 -33.31 -43.81 -15.12
CA ARG A 111 -34.49 -44.59 -14.73
C ARG A 111 -35.79 -43.88 -15.09
N ALA A 112 -35.88 -42.58 -14.82
CA ALA A 112 -37.06 -41.78 -15.17
C ALA A 112 -37.29 -41.71 -16.67
N MET A 113 -36.24 -41.55 -17.48
CA MET A 113 -36.36 -41.58 -18.95
C MET A 113 -36.87 -42.93 -19.48
N ARG A 114 -36.38 -44.04 -18.91
CA ARG A 114 -36.87 -45.38 -19.28
C ARG A 114 -38.34 -45.60 -18.95
N LEU A 115 -38.81 -45.07 -17.82
CA LEU A 115 -40.22 -45.18 -17.42
C LEU A 115 -41.14 -44.31 -18.30
N ARG A 116 -40.64 -43.18 -18.83
CA ARG A 116 -41.40 -42.29 -19.74
C ARG A 116 -41.57 -42.83 -21.15
N ILE A 117 -40.63 -43.64 -21.66
CA ILE A 117 -40.72 -44.28 -22.98
C ILE A 117 -41.77 -45.41 -23.01
N GLY A 118 -42.13 -45.98 -21.87
CA GLY A 118 -43.04 -47.12 -21.78
C GLY A 118 -44.52 -46.79 -21.52
N THR A 119 -44.88 -45.52 -21.30
CA THR A 119 -46.27 -45.11 -21.06
C THR A 119 -46.87 -44.49 -22.33
N PRO A 120 -47.78 -45.19 -23.03
CA PRO A 120 -48.47 -44.64 -24.19
C PRO A 120 -49.47 -43.53 -23.78
N PRO A 121 -49.78 -42.57 -24.67
CA PRO A 121 -50.81 -41.55 -24.47
C PRO A 121 -52.23 -42.13 -24.45
#